data_AF-A0AAU5V9S8-F1
#
_entry.id   AF-A0AAU5V9S8-F1
#
_cell.length_a   1.000
_cell.length_b   1.000
_cell.length_c   1.000
_cell.angle_alpha   90.00
_cell.angle_beta   90.00
_cell.angle_gamma   90.00
#
_symmetry.space_group_name_H-M   'P 1'
#
loop_
_entity.id
_entity.type
_entity.pdbx_description
1 polymer ?
#
loop_
_entity_poly.entity_id
_entity_poly.type
_entity_poly.pdbx_seq_one_letter_code
_entity_poly.pdbx_strand_id
1 'polypeptide(L)'
;MSSDHERDAALARAVRLREQGRAGQAREQLLELAERYPKDAEVAYQTAWAHDVLGLETEAVPFYERALGGAGLSPEDRHGAFLGLGSTHRVLGSYGVAVQTLRHALEEFPDDPALQAFLAMALHNAGEDREAVRLLLKTVAATSSDRRVQDYRRAIEHYADDLDGVQQTDEGPREGET
;
A
#
# COMPACT_ATOMS: atom_id res chain seq x y z
N MET A 1 14.04 -21.40 -29.04
CA MET A 1 14.55 -20.28 -28.20
C MET A 1 14.60 -20.82 -26.77
N SER A 2 15.38 -20.23 -25.84
CA SER A 2 15.38 -20.76 -24.46
C SER A 2 13.99 -20.55 -23.84
N SER A 3 13.53 -21.49 -23.00
CA SER A 3 12.22 -21.42 -22.31
C SER A 3 12.05 -20.08 -21.58
N ASP A 4 13.13 -19.55 -21.01
CA ASP A 4 13.13 -18.27 -20.28
C ASP A 4 12.89 -17.08 -21.20
N HIS A 5 13.47 -17.09 -22.41
CA HIS A 5 13.28 -15.99 -23.37
C HIS A 5 11.84 -15.95 -23.91
N GLU A 6 11.21 -17.12 -24.05
CA GLU A 6 9.80 -17.22 -24.43
C GLU A 6 8.88 -16.74 -23.30
N ARG A 7 9.21 -17.06 -22.04
CA ARG A 7 8.54 -16.53 -20.84
C ARG A 7 8.60 -15.01 -20.80
N ASP A 8 9.80 -14.43 -20.90
CA ASP A 8 10.04 -12.99 -20.80
C ASP A 8 9.30 -12.21 -21.91
N ALA A 9 9.36 -12.71 -23.14
CA ALA A 9 8.69 -12.09 -24.29
C ALA A 9 7.16 -12.10 -24.15
N ALA A 10 6.60 -13.22 -23.65
CA ALA A 10 5.17 -13.35 -23.40
C ALA A 10 4.72 -12.46 -22.23
N LEU A 11 5.48 -12.42 -21.14
CA LEU A 11 5.21 -11.56 -19.99
C LEU A 11 5.22 -10.08 -20.41
N ALA A 12 6.26 -9.64 -21.11
CA ALA A 12 6.37 -8.26 -21.59
C ALA A 12 5.21 -7.89 -22.54
N ARG A 13 4.70 -8.85 -23.34
CA ARG A 13 3.51 -8.63 -24.17
C ARG A 13 2.26 -8.43 -23.32
N ALA A 14 2.06 -9.25 -22.29
CA ALA A 14 0.90 -9.14 -21.42
C ALA A 14 0.92 -7.84 -20.59
N VAL A 15 2.09 -7.43 -20.09
CA VAL A 15 2.28 -6.13 -19.40
C VAL A 15 1.89 -4.97 -20.32
N ARG A 16 2.39 -4.96 -21.56
CA ARG A 16 1.99 -3.93 -22.56
C ARG A 16 0.49 -3.90 -22.83
N LEU A 17 -0.17 -5.06 -22.85
CA LEU A 17 -1.64 -5.11 -23.01
C LEU A 17 -2.34 -4.43 -21.83
N ARG A 18 -1.90 -4.68 -20.59
CA ARG A 18 -2.46 -4.02 -19.40
C ARG A 18 -2.27 -2.50 -19.48
N GLU A 19 -1.06 -2.05 -19.79
CA GLU A 19 -0.74 -0.61 -19.91
C GLU A 19 -1.55 0.10 -20.99
N GLN A 20 -1.96 -0.61 -22.05
CA GLN A 20 -2.85 -0.11 -23.10
C GLN A 20 -4.34 -0.11 -22.71
N GLY A 21 -4.67 -0.40 -21.44
CA GLY A 21 -6.05 -0.52 -20.97
C GLY A 21 -6.75 -1.82 -21.39
N ARG A 22 -6.02 -2.77 -22.00
CA ARG A 22 -6.55 -4.07 -22.46
C ARG A 22 -6.37 -5.13 -21.38
N ALA A 23 -6.73 -4.80 -20.14
CA ALA A 23 -6.48 -5.62 -18.95
C ALA A 23 -7.11 -7.02 -19.02
N GLY A 24 -8.27 -7.18 -19.66
CA GLY A 24 -8.90 -8.49 -19.87
C GLY A 24 -8.04 -9.45 -20.70
N GLN A 25 -7.43 -8.95 -21.78
CA GLN A 25 -6.54 -9.75 -22.64
C GLN A 25 -5.17 -9.98 -22.00
N ALA A 26 -4.69 -9.02 -21.21
CA ALA A 26 -3.50 -9.21 -20.38
C ALA A 26 -3.72 -10.34 -19.38
N ARG A 27 -4.85 -10.34 -18.66
CA ARG A 27 -5.22 -11.37 -17.68
C ARG A 27 -5.28 -12.76 -18.31
N GLU A 28 -5.90 -12.90 -19.48
CA GLU A 28 -5.95 -14.19 -20.20
C GLU A 28 -4.53 -14.75 -20.45
N GLN A 29 -3.63 -13.93 -21.00
CA GLN A 29 -2.24 -14.35 -21.26
C GLN A 29 -1.44 -14.60 -19.99
N LEU A 30 -1.71 -13.82 -18.93
CA LEU A 30 -1.04 -13.98 -17.64
C LEU A 30 -1.48 -15.24 -16.92
N LEU A 31 -2.75 -15.64 -17.02
CA LEU A 31 -3.23 -16.91 -16.48
C LEU A 31 -2.56 -18.10 -17.19
N GLU A 32 -2.47 -18.08 -18.52
CA GLU A 32 -1.74 -19.11 -19.27
C GLU A 32 -0.25 -19.19 -18.86
N LEU A 33 0.39 -18.04 -18.65
CA LEU A 33 1.77 -17.98 -18.16
C LEU A 33 1.88 -18.50 -16.73
N ALA A 34 0.95 -18.16 -15.85
CA ALA A 34 0.95 -18.60 -14.45
C ALA A 34 0.70 -20.10 -14.31
N GLU A 35 0.01 -20.73 -15.26
CA GLU A 35 -0.12 -22.19 -15.36
C GLU A 35 1.19 -22.85 -15.81
N ARG A 36 1.87 -22.26 -16.81
CA ARG A 36 3.14 -22.79 -17.33
C ARG A 36 4.31 -22.59 -16.36
N TYR A 37 4.30 -21.47 -15.63
CA TYR A 37 5.37 -21.06 -14.72
C TYR A 37 4.81 -20.82 -13.30
N PRO A 38 4.31 -21.85 -12.60
CA PRO A 38 3.56 -21.68 -11.36
C PRO A 38 4.38 -21.14 -10.18
N LYS A 39 5.71 -21.19 -10.26
CA LYS A 39 6.64 -20.71 -9.23
C LYS A 39 7.31 -19.37 -9.57
N ASP A 40 6.94 -18.77 -10.71
CA ASP A 40 7.49 -17.50 -11.15
C ASP A 40 6.77 -16.35 -10.43
N ALA A 41 7.52 -15.65 -9.58
CA ALA A 41 6.98 -14.59 -8.74
C ALA A 41 6.57 -13.35 -9.55
N GLU A 42 7.31 -13.04 -10.63
CA GLU A 42 7.04 -11.89 -11.50
C GLU A 42 5.75 -12.13 -12.29
N VAL A 43 5.59 -13.33 -12.86
CA VAL A 43 4.34 -13.73 -13.52
C VAL A 43 3.16 -13.66 -12.55
N ALA A 44 3.34 -14.18 -11.33
CA ALA A 44 2.29 -14.12 -10.30
C ALA A 44 1.92 -12.66 -9.97
N TYR A 45 2.90 -11.77 -9.75
CA TYR A 45 2.65 -10.36 -9.47
C TYR A 45 1.88 -9.67 -10.60
N GLN A 46 2.33 -9.83 -11.85
CA GLN A 46 1.65 -9.22 -13.00
C GLN A 46 0.22 -9.78 -13.17
N THR A 47 0.02 -11.06 -12.85
CA THR A 47 -1.31 -11.71 -12.87
C THR A 47 -2.23 -11.11 -11.80
N ALA A 48 -1.72 -10.91 -10.59
CA ALA A 48 -2.46 -10.28 -9.50
C ALA A 48 -2.91 -8.87 -9.87
N TRP A 49 -1.98 -8.05 -10.39
CA TRP A 49 -2.26 -6.69 -10.80
C TRP A 49 -3.28 -6.63 -11.95
N ALA A 50 -3.23 -7.56 -12.90
CA ALA A 50 -4.25 -7.63 -13.95
C ALA A 50 -5.66 -7.94 -13.41
N HIS A 51 -5.79 -8.74 -12.34
CA HIS A 51 -7.07 -8.97 -11.66
C HIS A 51 -7.53 -7.72 -10.90
N ASP A 52 -6.66 -7.06 -10.15
CA ASP A 52 -6.97 -5.82 -9.42
C ASP A 52 -7.47 -4.71 -10.35
N VAL A 53 -6.82 -4.49 -11.49
CA VAL A 53 -7.26 -3.47 -12.49
C VAL A 53 -8.66 -3.76 -13.03
N LEU A 54 -9.10 -5.02 -12.98
CA LEU A 54 -10.42 -5.45 -13.41
C LEU A 54 -11.46 -5.49 -12.27
N GLY A 55 -11.09 -5.12 -11.04
CA GLY A 55 -11.97 -5.23 -9.87
C GLY A 55 -12.27 -6.69 -9.49
N LEU A 56 -11.29 -7.58 -9.68
CA LEU A 56 -11.36 -9.00 -9.33
C LEU A 56 -10.48 -9.25 -8.10
N GLU A 57 -10.75 -8.54 -7.01
CA GLU A 57 -9.89 -8.50 -5.83
C GLU A 57 -9.73 -9.89 -5.19
N THR A 58 -10.81 -10.67 -5.14
CA THR A 58 -10.78 -12.02 -4.54
C THR A 58 -9.82 -12.93 -5.31
N GLU A 59 -9.82 -12.84 -6.64
CA GLU A 59 -8.96 -13.60 -7.52
C GLU A 59 -7.52 -13.08 -7.53
N ALA A 60 -7.29 -11.80 -7.23
CA ALA A 60 -5.95 -11.21 -7.16
C ALA A 60 -5.13 -11.72 -5.97
N VAL A 61 -5.76 -11.89 -4.80
CA VAL A 61 -5.11 -12.30 -3.53
C VAL A 61 -4.14 -13.49 -3.69
N PRO A 62 -4.55 -14.66 -4.20
CA PRO A 62 -3.65 -15.82 -4.26
C PRO A 62 -2.43 -15.59 -5.17
N PHE A 63 -2.54 -14.71 -6.17
CA PHE A 63 -1.40 -14.38 -7.03
C PHE A 63 -0.42 -13.41 -6.34
N TYR A 64 -0.91 -12.44 -5.57
CA TYR A 64 -0.04 -11.60 -4.75
C TYR A 64 0.68 -12.40 -3.67
N GLU A 65 -0.03 -13.29 -2.95
CA GLU A 65 0.57 -14.16 -1.93
C GLU A 65 1.68 -15.04 -2.54
N ARG A 66 1.42 -15.62 -3.73
CA ARG A 66 2.43 -16.37 -4.48
C ARG A 66 3.62 -15.52 -4.89
N ALA A 67 3.39 -14.28 -5.33
CA ALA A 67 4.46 -13.37 -5.71
C ALA A 67 5.36 -13.02 -4.51
N LEU A 68 4.76 -12.68 -3.38
CA LEU A 68 5.48 -12.30 -2.15
C LEU A 68 6.17 -13.48 -1.46
N GLY A 69 5.61 -14.69 -1.58
CA GLY A 69 6.21 -15.93 -1.09
C GLY A 69 7.28 -16.53 -2.02
N GLY A 70 7.39 -16.04 -3.25
CA GLY A 70 8.39 -16.45 -4.22
C GLY A 70 9.72 -15.68 -4.08
N ALA A 71 10.74 -16.15 -4.81
CA ALA A 71 12.01 -15.42 -4.97
C ALA A 71 12.06 -14.74 -6.33
N GLY A 72 12.92 -13.71 -6.46
CA GLY A 72 13.24 -13.11 -7.76
C GLY A 72 12.40 -11.90 -8.16
N LEU A 73 11.50 -11.41 -7.32
CA LEU A 73 10.93 -10.07 -7.51
C LEU A 73 12.02 -9.01 -7.34
N SER A 74 12.00 -8.01 -8.22
CA SER A 74 12.74 -6.78 -7.99
C SER A 74 12.21 -6.07 -6.73
N PRO A 75 13.00 -5.20 -6.07
CA PRO A 75 12.49 -4.41 -4.96
C PRO A 75 11.25 -3.56 -5.33
N GLU A 76 11.19 -3.07 -6.57
CA GLU A 76 10.06 -2.29 -7.09
C GLU A 76 8.80 -3.15 -7.23
N ASP A 77 8.91 -4.33 -7.86
CA ASP A 77 7.76 -5.25 -7.98
C ASP A 77 7.32 -5.80 -6.63
N ARG A 78 8.26 -6.03 -5.70
CA ARG A 78 7.95 -6.50 -4.35
C ARG A 78 7.21 -5.43 -3.56
N HIS A 79 7.63 -4.16 -3.66
CA HIS A 79 6.89 -3.01 -3.12
C HIS A 79 5.48 -2.94 -3.71
N GLY A 80 5.37 -3.02 -5.05
CA GLY A 80 4.09 -3.02 -5.74
C GLY A 80 3.17 -4.18 -5.35
N ALA A 81 3.73 -5.37 -5.11
CA ALA A 81 2.98 -6.55 -4.67
C ALA A 81 2.43 -6.39 -3.25
N PHE A 82 3.21 -5.82 -2.32
CA PHE A 82 2.74 -5.51 -0.97
C PHE A 82 1.64 -4.45 -0.97
N LEU A 83 1.86 -3.35 -1.69
CA LEU A 83 0.90 -2.25 -1.80
C LEU A 83 -0.42 -2.74 -2.42
N GLY A 84 -0.31 -3.51 -3.50
CA GLY A 84 -1.43 -4.19 -4.16
C GLY A 84 -2.20 -5.05 -3.19
N LEU A 85 -1.56 -6.07 -2.60
CA LEU A 85 -2.20 -7.00 -1.66
C LEU A 85 -2.87 -6.30 -0.47
N GLY A 86 -2.18 -5.31 0.13
CA GLY A 86 -2.74 -4.52 1.22
C GLY A 86 -4.01 -3.77 0.79
N SER A 87 -3.98 -3.14 -0.39
CA SER A 87 -5.16 -2.45 -0.95
C SER A 87 -6.29 -3.43 -1.30
N THR A 88 -5.98 -4.58 -1.89
CA THR A 88 -6.94 -5.65 -2.23
C THR A 88 -7.67 -6.13 -0.98
N HIS A 89 -6.94 -6.46 0.10
CA HIS A 89 -7.57 -6.86 1.36
C HIS A 89 -8.44 -5.76 1.98
N ARG A 90 -8.04 -4.50 1.84
CA ARG A 90 -8.83 -3.36 2.30
C ARG A 90 -10.15 -3.25 1.54
N VAL A 91 -10.14 -3.42 0.21
CA VAL A 91 -11.36 -3.41 -0.61
C VAL A 91 -12.28 -4.59 -0.25
N LEU A 92 -11.71 -5.75 0.04
CA LEU A 92 -12.45 -6.95 0.49
C LEU A 92 -12.99 -6.87 1.93
N GLY A 93 -12.79 -5.75 2.63
CA GLY A 93 -13.22 -5.61 4.03
C GLY A 93 -12.34 -6.34 5.05
N SER A 94 -11.25 -6.96 4.60
CA SER A 94 -10.30 -7.71 5.44
C SER A 94 -9.26 -6.77 6.05
N TYR A 95 -9.72 -5.75 6.78
CA TYR A 95 -8.89 -4.62 7.21
C TYR A 95 -7.70 -5.02 8.10
N GLY A 96 -7.89 -5.98 9.00
CA GLY A 96 -6.78 -6.47 9.85
C GLY A 96 -5.64 -7.09 9.03
N VAL A 97 -5.97 -7.84 7.97
CA VAL A 97 -4.98 -8.41 7.05
C VAL A 97 -4.31 -7.31 6.24
N ALA A 98 -5.08 -6.33 5.74
CA ALA A 98 -4.52 -5.18 5.05
C ALA A 98 -3.49 -4.42 5.90
N VAL A 99 -3.82 -4.15 7.17
CA VAL A 99 -2.91 -3.50 8.13
C VAL A 99 -1.65 -4.33 8.34
N GLN A 100 -1.77 -5.65 8.55
CA GLN A 100 -0.62 -6.53 8.74
C GLN A 100 0.29 -6.57 7.51
N THR A 101 -0.28 -6.71 6.32
CA THR A 101 0.47 -6.72 5.04
C THR A 101 1.24 -5.41 4.85
N LEU A 102 0.60 -4.26 5.11
CA LEU A 102 1.23 -2.96 4.91
C LEU A 102 2.25 -2.62 6.00
N ARG A 103 2.06 -3.09 7.24
CA ARG A 103 3.09 -3.01 8.29
C ARG A 103 4.33 -3.82 7.91
N HIS A 104 4.15 -5.06 7.43
CA HIS A 104 5.25 -5.89 6.94
C HIS A 104 5.97 -5.24 5.74
N ALA A 105 5.21 -4.62 4.83
CA ALA A 105 5.80 -3.85 3.74
C ALA A 105 6.72 -2.73 4.24
N LEU A 106 6.34 -2.02 5.31
CA LEU A 106 7.17 -0.96 5.91
C LEU A 106 8.38 -1.47 6.70
N GLU A 107 8.40 -2.76 7.09
CA GLU A 107 9.61 -3.40 7.61
C GLU A 107 10.66 -3.59 6.51
N GLU A 108 10.22 -3.89 5.28
CA GLU A 108 11.10 -4.07 4.11
C GLU A 108 11.44 -2.76 3.39
N PHE A 109 10.50 -1.82 3.37
CA PHE A 109 10.64 -0.49 2.76
C PHE A 109 10.42 0.60 3.81
N PRO A 110 11.39 0.80 4.72
CA PRO A 110 11.28 1.85 5.73
C PRO A 110 11.09 3.22 5.09
N ASP A 111 10.28 4.05 5.74
CA ASP A 111 10.00 5.44 5.35
C ASP A 111 9.33 5.63 3.98
N ASP A 112 8.81 4.56 3.35
CA ASP A 112 8.07 4.68 2.09
C ASP A 112 6.72 5.40 2.30
N PRO A 113 6.53 6.60 1.71
CA PRO A 113 5.35 7.40 2.00
C PRO A 113 4.07 6.88 1.34
N ALA A 114 4.18 6.10 0.26
CA ALA A 114 3.02 5.48 -0.38
C ALA A 114 2.48 4.38 0.54
N LEU A 115 3.35 3.48 1.02
CA LEU A 115 2.97 2.44 1.97
C LEU A 115 2.42 3.02 3.28
N GLN A 116 3.01 4.10 3.79
CA GLN A 116 2.46 4.81 4.96
C GLN A 116 1.04 5.35 4.72
N ALA A 117 0.78 5.95 3.54
CA ALA A 117 -0.55 6.44 3.19
C ALA A 117 -1.57 5.30 3.04
N PHE A 118 -1.20 4.20 2.40
CA PHE A 118 -2.05 3.01 2.29
C PHE A 118 -2.31 2.35 3.64
N LEU A 119 -1.30 2.29 4.51
CA LEU A 119 -1.46 1.78 5.88
C LEU A 119 -2.44 2.66 6.66
N ALA A 120 -2.32 3.99 6.56
CA ALA A 120 -3.26 4.90 7.22
C ALA A 120 -4.71 4.70 6.74
N MET A 121 -4.93 4.48 5.43
CA MET A 121 -6.26 4.13 4.92
C MET A 121 -6.78 2.81 5.51
N ALA A 122 -5.94 1.78 5.59
CA ALA A 122 -6.31 0.50 6.18
C ALA A 122 -6.59 0.60 7.69
N LEU A 123 -5.79 1.37 8.44
CA LEU A 123 -5.98 1.67 9.86
C LEU A 123 -7.32 2.37 10.10
N HIS A 124 -7.65 3.39 9.29
CA HIS A 124 -8.95 4.06 9.35
C HIS A 124 -10.10 3.07 9.10
N ASN A 125 -9.98 2.21 8.08
CA ASN A 125 -11.00 1.20 7.82
C ASN A 125 -11.13 0.17 8.97
N ALA A 126 -10.06 -0.09 9.71
CA ALA A 126 -10.06 -0.91 10.92
C ALA A 126 -10.58 -0.18 12.18
N GLY A 127 -10.86 1.12 12.11
CA GLY A 127 -11.29 1.95 13.24
C GLY A 127 -10.13 2.47 14.10
N GLU A 128 -8.88 2.34 13.65
CA GLU A 128 -7.67 2.83 14.32
C GLU A 128 -7.33 4.28 13.90
N ASP A 129 -8.34 5.15 13.93
CA ASP A 129 -8.29 6.50 13.34
C ASP A 129 -7.17 7.37 13.92
N ARG A 130 -6.91 7.29 15.22
CA ARG A 130 -5.84 8.06 15.87
C ARG A 130 -4.47 7.71 15.29
N GLU A 131 -4.20 6.43 15.04
CA GLU A 131 -2.93 6.00 14.44
C GLU A 131 -2.87 6.38 12.96
N ALA A 132 -3.98 6.23 12.23
CA ALA A 132 -4.09 6.64 10.83
C ALA A 132 -3.77 8.13 10.63
N VAL A 133 -4.41 9.01 11.40
CA VAL A 133 -4.19 10.47 11.29
C VAL A 133 -2.77 10.84 11.74
N ARG A 134 -2.27 10.25 12.83
CA ARG A 134 -0.89 10.45 13.26
C ARG A 134 0.10 10.11 12.15
N LEU A 135 -0.07 8.94 11.53
CA LEU A 135 0.80 8.47 10.45
C LEU A 135 0.78 9.44 9.27
N LEU A 136 -0.41 9.83 8.79
CA LEU A 136 -0.54 10.78 7.68
C LEU A 136 0.09 12.13 7.98
N LEU A 137 -0.11 12.69 9.18
CA LEU A 137 0.50 13.98 9.55
C LEU A 137 2.02 13.90 9.54
N LYS A 138 2.59 12.81 10.07
CA LYS A 138 4.05 12.58 10.02
C LYS A 138 4.54 12.41 8.58
N THR A 139 3.83 11.64 7.75
CA THR A 139 4.16 11.49 6.32
C THR A 139 4.13 12.84 5.59
N VAL A 140 3.09 13.65 5.80
CA VAL A 140 2.96 14.99 5.18
C VAL A 140 4.09 15.92 5.63
N ALA A 141 4.37 15.97 6.93
CA ALA A 141 5.45 16.77 7.49
C ALA A 141 6.83 16.39 6.91
N ALA A 142 7.07 15.10 6.72
CA ALA A 142 8.34 14.57 6.21
C ALA A 142 8.51 14.77 4.70
N THR A 143 7.44 14.66 3.91
CA THR A 143 7.53 14.56 2.44
C THR A 143 7.13 15.81 1.68
N SER A 144 6.34 16.70 2.29
CA SER A 144 5.81 17.86 1.57
C SER A 144 6.92 18.82 1.15
N SER A 145 6.97 19.19 -0.13
CA SER A 145 7.82 20.28 -0.62
C SER A 145 7.14 21.66 -0.50
N ASP A 146 5.90 21.73 -0.01
CA ASP A 146 5.19 22.98 0.19
C ASP A 146 5.84 23.80 1.32
N ARG A 147 6.18 25.05 1.02
CA ARG A 147 6.87 25.93 1.96
C ARG A 147 6.08 26.13 3.26
N ARG A 148 4.76 26.26 3.19
CA ARG A 148 3.94 26.52 4.39
C ARG A 148 3.90 25.29 5.27
N VAL A 149 3.77 24.11 4.68
CA VAL A 149 3.87 22.86 5.46
C VAL A 149 5.22 22.76 6.16
N GLN A 150 6.32 23.10 5.48
CA GLN A 150 7.64 23.09 6.10
C GLN A 150 7.82 24.14 7.20
N ASP A 151 7.29 25.36 7.02
CA ASP A 151 7.29 26.39 8.07
C ASP A 151 6.57 25.91 9.36
N TYR A 152 5.53 25.07 9.23
CA TYR A 152 4.77 24.48 10.34
C TYR A 152 5.16 23.05 10.72
N ARG A 153 6.21 22.48 10.12
CA ARG A 153 6.58 21.05 10.28
C ARG A 153 6.65 20.60 11.73
N ARG A 154 7.34 21.35 12.59
CA ARG A 154 7.49 21.02 14.02
C ARG A 154 6.15 20.97 14.76
N ALA A 155 5.23 21.89 14.42
CA ALA A 155 3.91 21.90 15.02
C ALA A 155 3.07 20.71 14.54
N ILE A 156 3.12 20.40 13.24
CA ILE A 156 2.43 19.23 12.67
C ILE A 156 2.93 17.93 13.32
N GLU A 157 4.24 17.76 13.45
CA GLU A 157 4.85 16.59 14.12
C GLU A 157 4.43 16.50 15.59
N HIS A 158 4.40 17.63 16.32
CA HIS A 158 3.96 17.67 17.71
C HIS A 158 2.49 17.25 17.86
N TYR A 159 1.58 17.85 17.08
CA TYR A 159 0.15 17.53 17.15
C TYR A 159 -0.17 16.12 16.63
N ALA A 160 0.65 15.54 15.76
CA ALA A 160 0.48 14.14 15.36
C ALA A 160 0.58 13.19 16.56
N ASP A 161 1.40 13.50 17.56
CA ASP A 161 1.55 12.68 18.77
C ASP A 161 0.42 12.94 19.78
N ASP A 162 -0.11 14.17 19.85
CA ASP A 162 -1.16 14.61 20.77
C ASP A 162 -2.37 15.26 20.06
N LEU A 163 -3.07 14.46 19.24
CA LEU A 163 -4.21 14.92 18.43
C LEU A 163 -5.39 15.49 19.24
N ASP A 164 -5.60 14.98 20.45
CA ASP A 164 -6.73 15.33 21.31
C ASP A 164 -6.35 16.37 22.38
N GLY A 165 -5.11 16.87 22.33
CA GLY A 165 -4.56 17.82 23.30
C GLY A 165 -5.31 19.15 23.30
N VAL A 166 -6.30 19.28 24.17
CA VAL A 166 -6.91 20.57 24.50
C VAL A 166 -6.12 21.24 25.61
N GLN A 167 -5.70 22.49 25.39
CA GLN A 167 -5.19 23.34 26.47
C GLN A 167 -6.26 23.39 27.57
N GLN A 168 -5.97 22.83 28.74
CA GLN A 168 -6.74 23.14 29.93
C GLN A 168 -6.44 24.61 30.26
N THR A 169 -7.36 25.50 29.91
CA THR A 169 -7.35 26.84 30.47
C THR A 169 -7.66 26.68 31.96
N ASP A 170 -6.63 26.81 32.78
CA ASP A 170 -6.74 26.86 34.24
C ASP A 170 -7.48 28.16 34.61
N GLU A 171 -8.80 28.15 34.53
CA GLU A 171 -9.65 29.13 35.21
C GLU A 171 -9.64 28.77 36.70
N GLY A 172 -8.53 29.11 37.37
CA GLY A 172 -8.46 29.09 38.82
C GLY A 172 -9.58 29.93 39.43
N PRO A 173 -10.18 29.51 40.57
CA PRO A 173 -11.29 30.22 41.16
C PRO A 173 -10.87 31.65 41.51
N ARG A 174 -11.65 32.65 41.03
CA ARG A 174 -11.54 34.02 41.53
C ARG A 174 -11.97 34.00 43.00
N GLU A 175 -10.99 33.90 43.89
CA GLU A 175 -11.19 34.12 45.31
C GLU A 175 -11.75 35.52 45.54
N GLY A 176 -12.73 35.59 46.43
CA GLY A 176 -13.64 36.71 46.60
C GLY A 176 -12.98 38.04 46.92
N GLU A 177 -13.54 39.10 46.33
CA GLU A 177 -13.49 40.44 46.88
C GLU A 177 -14.74 40.63 47.75
N THR A 178 -14.53 40.63 49.06
CA THR A 178 -15.44 41.18 50.08
C THR A 178 -15.42 42.69 50.09
#